data_AF-A0A957X4C3-F1
#
_entry.id   AF-A0A957X4C3-F1
#
_cell.length_a   1.000
_cell.length_b   1.000
_cell.length_c   1.000
_cell.angle_alpha   90.00
_cell.angle_beta   90.00
_cell.angle_gamma   90.00
#
_symmetry.space_group_name_H-M   'P 1'
#
loop_
_entity.id
_entity.type
_entity.pdbx_description
1 polymer ?
#
loop_
_entity_poly.entity_id
_entity_poly.type
_entity_poly.pdbx_seq_one_letter_code
_entity_poly.pdbx_strand_id
1 'polypeptide(L)'
;MKPFDQLSWPEKQRRFRRLALDALRAYPFEVQQAKLFSYDTNLLYRVRTVGGETYVLRLANGHWRSRQNAAGEVSWLDALAAETTIPVPRIIRATDGAAIVTPQAEGAPDGFHALLMSWLPGKLLGKQLTEANLIKMGELFGQLHIHAGHWQPPADFPTQRFDQMIGRGEPNLLLSEQTLALYPPEV
;
A
#
# COMPACT_ATOMS: atom_id res chain seq x y z
N MET A 1 13.43 -18.81 19.64
CA MET A 1 13.44 -18.38 18.22
C MET A 1 14.32 -17.12 18.13
N LYS A 2 15.11 -16.91 17.07
CA LYS A 2 15.89 -15.66 16.94
C LYS A 2 14.95 -14.45 16.81
N PRO A 3 15.23 -13.31 17.49
CA PRO A 3 14.50 -12.05 17.32
C PRO A 3 14.44 -11.59 15.86
N PHE A 4 13.33 -10.95 15.45
CA PHE A 4 13.07 -10.62 14.04
C PHE A 4 14.09 -9.64 13.44
N ASP A 5 14.52 -8.65 14.22
CA ASP A 5 15.53 -7.66 13.88
C ASP A 5 16.89 -8.30 13.53
N GLN A 6 17.26 -9.37 14.23
CA GLN A 6 18.51 -10.13 14.06
C GLN A 6 18.48 -11.16 12.92
N LEU A 7 17.36 -11.30 12.22
CA LEU A 7 17.21 -12.25 11.12
C LEU A 7 17.89 -11.76 9.84
N SER A 8 18.49 -12.69 9.10
CA SER A 8 18.88 -12.48 7.71
C SER A 8 17.67 -12.19 6.82
N TRP A 9 17.89 -11.59 5.65
CA TRP A 9 16.79 -11.27 4.74
C TRP A 9 15.94 -12.50 4.34
N PRO A 10 16.52 -13.66 3.97
CA PRO A 10 15.73 -14.86 3.68
C PRO A 10 14.90 -15.34 4.89
N GLU A 11 15.41 -15.18 6.10
CA GLU A 11 14.66 -15.50 7.33
C GLU A 11 13.48 -14.54 7.53
N LYS A 12 13.70 -13.23 7.38
CA LYS A 12 12.64 -12.21 7.44
C LYS A 12 11.54 -12.50 6.41
N GLN A 13 11.92 -12.80 5.16
CA GLN A 13 10.98 -13.17 4.10
C GLN A 13 10.13 -14.40 4.45
N ARG A 14 10.70 -15.41 5.12
CA ARG A 14 9.93 -16.58 5.58
C ARG A 14 8.88 -16.19 6.62
N ARG A 15 9.20 -15.29 7.54
CA ARG A 15 8.24 -14.80 8.56
C ARG A 15 7.14 -13.96 7.92
N PHE A 16 7.50 -13.03 7.04
CA PHE A 16 6.52 -12.24 6.29
C PHE A 16 5.63 -13.09 5.40
N ARG A 17 6.17 -14.15 4.80
CA ARG A 17 5.36 -15.09 4.02
C ARG A 17 4.32 -15.80 4.88
N ARG A 18 4.66 -16.20 6.12
CA ARG A 18 3.69 -16.79 7.05
C ARG A 18 2.59 -15.79 7.38
N LEU A 19 2.96 -14.53 7.63
CA LEU A 19 2.02 -13.44 7.89
C LEU A 19 1.09 -13.17 6.69
N ALA A 20 1.63 -13.21 5.47
CA ALA A 20 0.84 -13.08 4.24
C ALA A 20 -0.15 -14.24 4.05
N LEU A 21 0.30 -15.48 4.30
CA LEU A 21 -0.56 -16.66 4.21
C LEU A 21 -1.65 -16.65 5.29
N ASP A 22 -1.34 -16.16 6.48
CA ASP A 22 -2.33 -15.99 7.54
C ASP A 22 -3.41 -14.97 7.14
N ALA A 23 -3.03 -13.80 6.62
CA ALA A 23 -3.97 -12.82 6.10
C ALA A 23 -4.91 -13.42 5.02
N LEU A 24 -4.37 -14.28 4.15
CA LEU A 24 -5.12 -14.87 3.05
C LEU A 24 -6.17 -15.89 3.49
N ARG A 25 -6.09 -16.43 4.72
CA ARG A 25 -7.12 -17.32 5.27
C ARG A 25 -8.47 -16.63 5.50
N ALA A 26 -8.47 -15.31 5.58
CA ALA A 26 -9.69 -14.52 5.75
C ALA A 26 -10.54 -14.42 4.48
N TYR A 27 -10.07 -14.93 3.32
CA TYR A 27 -10.75 -14.77 2.04
C TYR A 27 -11.36 -16.08 1.53
N PRO A 28 -12.48 -16.02 0.78
CA PRO A 28 -13.24 -17.21 0.39
C PRO A 28 -12.68 -17.90 -0.86
N PHE A 29 -11.36 -18.06 -0.96
CA PHE A 29 -10.74 -18.76 -2.09
C PHE A 29 -9.49 -19.54 -1.66
N GLU A 30 -9.16 -20.56 -2.43
CA GLU A 30 -7.94 -21.34 -2.22
C GLU A 30 -6.74 -20.69 -2.92
N VAL A 31 -5.67 -20.46 -2.16
CA VAL A 31 -4.42 -19.88 -2.66
C VAL A 31 -3.54 -20.95 -3.28
N GLN A 32 -3.31 -20.86 -4.60
CA GLN A 32 -2.34 -21.69 -5.30
C GLN A 32 -0.91 -21.21 -5.04
N GLN A 33 -0.68 -19.90 -5.07
CA GLN A 33 0.65 -19.33 -4.90
C GLN A 33 0.59 -17.91 -4.33
N ALA A 34 1.42 -17.61 -3.34
CA ALA A 34 1.72 -16.25 -2.89
C ALA A 34 3.22 -15.98 -3.03
N LYS A 35 3.59 -15.01 -3.88
CA LYS A 35 4.99 -14.66 -4.15
C LYS A 35 5.22 -13.18 -3.87
N LEU A 36 6.19 -12.87 -3.01
CA LEU A 36 6.67 -11.50 -2.81
C LEU A 36 7.23 -10.97 -4.13
N PHE A 37 6.76 -9.81 -4.58
CA PHE A 37 7.25 -9.19 -5.82
C PHE A 37 7.81 -7.77 -5.64
N SER A 38 7.45 -7.08 -4.55
CA SER A 38 8.08 -5.81 -4.15
C SER A 38 8.17 -5.75 -2.63
N TYR A 39 9.27 -5.15 -2.16
CA TYR A 39 9.57 -4.89 -0.77
C TYR A 39 10.16 -3.48 -0.71
N ASP A 40 9.29 -2.49 -0.54
CA ASP A 40 9.65 -1.09 -0.44
C ASP A 40 9.00 -0.51 0.83
N THR A 41 8.07 0.43 0.67
CA THR A 41 7.27 0.97 1.79
C THR A 41 6.25 -0.03 2.33
N ASN A 42 5.88 -1.03 1.52
CA ASN A 42 4.99 -2.13 1.87
C ASN A 42 5.54 -3.43 1.29
N LEU A 43 5.07 -4.57 1.82
CA LEU A 43 5.32 -5.86 1.19
C LEU A 43 4.17 -6.21 0.26
N LEU A 44 4.47 -6.38 -1.02
CA LEU A 44 3.48 -6.72 -2.03
C LEU A 44 3.67 -8.17 -2.46
N TYR A 45 2.64 -8.99 -2.23
CA TYR A 45 2.55 -10.36 -2.66
C TYR A 45 1.61 -10.48 -3.84
N ARG A 46 2.07 -11.08 -4.92
CA ARG A 46 1.20 -11.53 -6.01
C ARG A 46 0.60 -12.85 -5.59
N VAL A 47 -0.72 -12.90 -5.56
CA VAL A 47 -1.50 -14.06 -5.12
C VAL A 47 -2.20 -14.64 -6.33
N ARG A 48 -1.99 -15.93 -6.60
CA ARG A 48 -2.74 -16.70 -7.58
C ARG A 48 -3.61 -17.68 -6.84
N THR A 49 -4.88 -17.75 -7.23
CA THR A 49 -5.84 -18.71 -6.68
C THR A 49 -5.88 -19.97 -7.53
N VAL A 50 -6.41 -21.05 -6.96
CA VAL A 50 -6.69 -22.28 -7.72
C VAL A 50 -7.75 -22.03 -8.81
N GLY A 51 -8.67 -21.10 -8.57
CA GLY A 51 -9.69 -20.66 -9.54
C GLY A 51 -9.15 -19.83 -10.72
N GLY A 52 -7.84 -19.59 -10.81
CA GLY A 52 -7.22 -18.86 -11.92
C GLY A 52 -7.08 -17.35 -11.69
N GLU A 53 -7.77 -16.80 -10.69
CA GLU A 53 -7.72 -15.38 -10.37
C GLU A 53 -6.37 -14.94 -9.81
N THR A 54 -6.01 -13.69 -10.09
CA THR A 54 -4.79 -13.05 -9.60
C THR A 54 -5.12 -11.79 -8.80
N TYR A 55 -4.47 -11.65 -7.64
CA TYR A 55 -4.63 -10.53 -6.73
C TYR A 55 -3.28 -9.98 -6.28
N VAL A 56 -3.32 -8.80 -5.66
CA VAL A 56 -2.21 -8.22 -4.91
C VAL A 56 -2.58 -8.12 -3.45
N LEU A 57 -1.88 -8.86 -2.59
CA LEU A 57 -1.93 -8.68 -1.15
C LEU A 57 -0.86 -7.67 -0.75
N ARG A 58 -1.27 -6.58 -0.10
CA ARG A 58 -0.36 -5.60 0.48
C ARG A 58 -0.34 -5.77 1.99
N LEU A 59 0.81 -6.13 2.54
CA LEU A 59 1.09 -6.02 3.97
C LEU A 59 1.74 -4.67 4.23
N ALA A 60 1.07 -3.84 5.01
CA ALA A 60 1.52 -2.51 5.39
C ALA A 60 1.84 -2.48 6.89
N ASN A 61 2.93 -1.81 7.25
CA ASN A 61 3.30 -1.61 8.64
C ASN A 61 2.44 -0.49 9.25
N GLY A 62 1.71 -0.82 10.30
CA GLY A 62 0.83 0.09 11.03
C GLY A 62 1.52 1.32 11.63
N HIS A 63 2.84 1.25 11.85
CA HIS A 63 3.61 2.37 12.41
C HIS A 63 3.68 3.59 11.49
N TRP A 64 3.72 3.39 10.17
CA TRP A 64 3.79 4.50 9.20
C TRP A 64 2.59 4.57 8.25
N ARG A 65 1.80 3.50 8.16
CA ARG A 65 0.52 3.52 7.45
C ARG A 65 -0.53 3.05 8.45
N SER A 66 -1.22 3.98 9.10
CA SER A 66 -2.21 3.60 10.11
C SER A 66 -3.38 2.82 9.47
N ARG A 67 -4.11 2.07 10.30
CA ARG A 67 -5.37 1.44 9.87
C ARG A 67 -6.39 2.48 9.39
N GLN A 68 -6.40 3.67 9.97
CA GLN A 68 -7.25 4.78 9.52
C GLN A 68 -6.86 5.24 8.11
N ASN A 69 -5.55 5.39 7.82
CA ASN A 69 -5.09 5.70 6.47
C ASN A 69 -5.53 4.64 5.45
N ALA A 70 -5.43 3.37 5.82
CA ALA A 70 -5.91 2.28 4.98
C ALA A 70 -7.43 2.32 4.77
N ALA A 71 -8.22 2.67 5.78
CA ALA A 71 -9.67 2.80 5.68
C ALA A 71 -10.08 3.97 4.76
N GLY A 72 -9.39 5.11 4.85
CA GLY A 72 -9.59 6.23 3.94
C GLY A 72 -9.27 5.87 2.48
N GLU A 73 -8.16 5.16 2.25
CA GLU A 73 -7.82 4.65 0.91
C GLU A 73 -8.88 3.69 0.38
N VAL A 74 -9.35 2.75 1.20
CA VAL A 74 -10.43 1.83 0.83
C VAL A 74 -11.67 2.60 0.40
N SER A 75 -12.08 3.58 1.21
CA SER A 75 -13.29 4.39 0.96
C SER A 75 -13.19 5.15 -0.35
N TRP A 76 -12.03 5.74 -0.64
CA TRP A 76 -11.84 6.49 -1.88
C TRP A 76 -11.72 5.57 -3.11
N LEU A 77 -11.07 4.41 -2.98
CA LEU A 77 -11.02 3.41 -4.05
C LEU A 77 -12.41 2.85 -4.38
N ASP A 78 -13.24 2.59 -3.37
CA ASP A 78 -14.63 2.17 -3.58
C ASP A 78 -15.44 3.25 -4.30
N ALA A 79 -15.32 4.52 -3.88
CA ALA A 79 -15.98 5.65 -4.52
C ALA A 79 -15.54 5.80 -5.99
N LEU A 80 -14.23 5.82 -6.24
CA LEU A 80 -13.69 5.89 -7.61
C LEU A 80 -14.21 4.75 -8.49
N ALA A 81 -14.28 3.54 -7.95
CA ALA A 81 -14.75 2.36 -8.68
C ALA A 81 -16.27 2.36 -8.95
N ALA A 82 -17.05 3.11 -8.18
CA ALA A 82 -18.50 3.24 -8.32
C ALA A 82 -18.92 4.47 -9.14
N GLU A 83 -18.17 5.56 -9.03
CA GLU A 83 -18.57 6.89 -9.52
C GLU A 83 -17.81 7.31 -10.79
N THR A 84 -16.78 6.55 -11.20
CA THR A 84 -15.97 6.88 -12.38
C THR A 84 -15.71 5.68 -13.28
N THR A 85 -15.18 5.94 -14.48
CA THR A 85 -14.67 4.90 -15.38
C THR A 85 -13.18 4.61 -15.18
N ILE A 86 -12.55 5.19 -14.15
CA ILE A 86 -11.13 5.00 -13.88
C ILE A 86 -10.89 3.55 -13.45
N PRO A 87 -9.96 2.81 -14.09
CA PRO A 87 -9.69 1.41 -13.76
C PRO A 87 -8.80 1.30 -12.50
N VAL A 88 -9.35 1.69 -11.35
CA VAL A 88 -8.68 1.58 -10.05
C VAL A 88 -8.63 0.12 -9.56
N PRO A 89 -7.67 -0.24 -8.69
CA PRO A 89 -7.69 -1.53 -8.01
C PRO A 89 -8.96 -1.66 -7.15
N ARG A 90 -9.68 -2.77 -7.30
CA ARG A 90 -10.85 -3.07 -6.46
C ARG A 90 -10.41 -3.75 -5.18
N ILE A 91 -10.93 -3.30 -4.05
CA ILE A 91 -10.69 -3.94 -2.75
C ILE A 91 -11.50 -5.23 -2.68
N ILE A 92 -10.82 -6.35 -2.46
CA ILE A 92 -11.44 -7.65 -2.22
C ILE A 92 -11.67 -7.78 -0.72
N ARG A 93 -12.88 -8.17 -0.33
CA ARG A 93 -13.32 -8.19 1.08
C ARG A 93 -13.12 -9.59 1.63
N ALA A 94 -12.75 -9.66 2.89
CA ALA A 94 -12.69 -10.91 3.63
C ALA A 94 -14.10 -11.51 3.77
N THR A 95 -14.19 -12.77 4.20
CA THR A 95 -15.46 -13.50 4.38
C THR A 95 -16.40 -12.82 5.37
N ASP A 96 -15.85 -12.09 6.35
CA ASP A 96 -16.61 -11.27 7.31
C ASP A 96 -16.99 -9.87 6.77
N GLY A 97 -16.67 -9.58 5.51
CA GLY A 97 -16.89 -8.29 4.87
C GLY A 97 -15.80 -7.25 5.15
N ALA A 98 -14.81 -7.56 5.99
CA ALA A 98 -13.76 -6.60 6.31
C ALA A 98 -12.89 -6.26 5.09
N ALA A 99 -12.57 -4.99 4.94
CA ALA A 99 -11.58 -4.53 3.98
C ALA A 99 -10.15 -4.87 4.44
N ILE A 100 -9.87 -4.58 5.71
CA ILE A 100 -8.53 -4.59 6.31
C ILE A 100 -8.43 -5.76 7.28
N VAL A 101 -7.51 -6.67 7.00
CA VAL A 101 -7.23 -7.85 7.84
C VAL A 101 -6.01 -7.57 8.71
N THR A 102 -6.01 -7.97 9.98
CA THR A 102 -4.79 -7.97 10.82
C THR A 102 -4.27 -9.39 10.93
N PRO A 103 -3.26 -9.79 10.15
CA PRO A 103 -2.68 -11.12 10.26
C PRO A 103 -1.82 -11.25 11.51
N GLN A 104 -1.66 -12.48 11.98
CA GLN A 104 -0.74 -12.82 13.06
C GLN A 104 0.03 -14.10 12.69
N ALA A 105 1.34 -14.09 12.90
CA ALA A 105 2.17 -15.26 12.64
C ALA A 105 3.34 -15.33 13.61
N GLU A 106 3.56 -16.53 14.15
CA GLU A 106 4.65 -16.75 15.12
C GLU A 106 6.02 -16.34 14.53
N GLY A 107 6.69 -15.44 15.25
CA GLY A 107 8.00 -14.90 14.89
C GLY A 107 7.99 -13.88 13.75
N ALA A 108 6.81 -13.45 13.28
CA ALA A 108 6.67 -12.26 12.44
C ALA A 108 6.55 -11.00 13.31
N PRO A 109 6.90 -9.82 12.77
CA PRO A 109 6.71 -8.56 13.49
C PRO A 109 5.22 -8.24 13.60
N ASP A 110 4.84 -7.64 14.72
CA ASP A 110 3.47 -7.18 14.98
C ASP A 110 3.17 -5.86 14.26
N GLY A 111 1.91 -5.41 14.35
CA GLY A 111 1.47 -4.10 13.86
C GLY A 111 1.22 -4.04 12.35
N PHE A 112 1.33 -5.14 11.62
CA PHE A 112 0.98 -5.18 10.20
C PHE A 112 -0.52 -5.33 9.99
N HIS A 113 -1.02 -4.73 8.92
CA HIS A 113 -2.36 -4.97 8.39
C HIS A 113 -2.28 -5.27 6.90
N ALA A 114 -3.30 -5.96 6.40
CA ALA A 114 -3.35 -6.48 5.05
C ALA A 114 -4.56 -5.95 4.30
N LEU A 115 -4.34 -5.59 3.04
CA LEU A 115 -5.38 -5.28 2.07
C LEU A 115 -5.19 -6.17 0.85
N LEU A 116 -6.27 -6.76 0.35
CA LEU A 116 -6.27 -7.51 -0.90
C LEU A 116 -6.94 -6.70 -2.01
N MET A 117 -6.26 -6.59 -3.14
CA MET A 117 -6.72 -5.82 -4.29
C MET A 117 -6.75 -6.67 -5.55
N SER A 118 -7.65 -6.34 -6.48
CA SER A 118 -7.64 -6.89 -7.83
C SER A 118 -6.30 -6.66 -8.52
N TRP A 119 -5.86 -7.61 -9.34
CA TRP A 119 -4.73 -7.40 -10.22
C TRP A 119 -5.11 -6.47 -11.39
N LEU A 120 -4.32 -5.41 -11.61
CA LEU A 120 -4.45 -4.58 -12.81
C LEU A 120 -3.51 -5.10 -13.91
N PRO A 121 -4.03 -5.53 -15.07
CA PRO A 121 -3.19 -5.94 -16.18
C PRO A 121 -2.49 -4.71 -16.78
N GLY A 122 -1.22 -4.86 -17.16
CA GLY A 122 -0.50 -3.79 -17.82
C GLY A 122 1.01 -3.87 -17.65
N LYS A 123 1.68 -2.82 -18.13
CA LYS A 123 3.11 -2.59 -17.98
C LYS A 123 3.32 -1.32 -17.18
N LEU A 124 4.43 -1.25 -16.45
CA LEU A 124 4.80 -0.04 -15.71
C LEU A 124 5.03 1.11 -16.70
N LEU A 125 4.37 2.25 -16.45
CA LEU A 125 4.46 3.44 -17.30
C LEU A 125 5.89 3.92 -17.51
N GLY A 126 6.74 3.85 -16.47
CA GLY A 126 8.15 4.22 -16.56
C GLY A 126 8.98 3.41 -17.58
N LYS A 127 8.48 2.27 -18.05
CA LYS A 127 9.09 1.48 -19.14
C LYS A 127 8.55 1.83 -20.53
N GLN A 128 7.53 2.69 -20.61
CA GLN A 128 6.86 3.10 -21.85
C GLN A 128 6.54 4.60 -21.82
N LEU A 129 7.53 5.43 -21.50
CA LEU A 129 7.39 6.88 -21.50
C LEU A 129 7.35 7.38 -22.95
N THR A 130 6.13 7.60 -23.44
CA THR A 130 5.83 8.20 -24.74
C THR A 130 4.96 9.42 -24.50
N GLU A 131 4.99 10.39 -25.41
CA GLU A 131 4.13 11.57 -25.35
C GLU A 131 2.65 11.18 -25.18
N ALA A 132 2.17 10.23 -25.99
CA ALA A 132 0.80 9.72 -25.91
C ALA A 132 0.45 9.14 -24.52
N ASN A 133 1.38 8.44 -23.86
CA ASN A 133 1.16 7.91 -22.52
C ASN A 133 1.21 8.99 -21.43
N LEU A 134 2.02 10.04 -21.62
CA LEU A 134 2.04 11.19 -20.72
C LEU A 134 0.75 12.00 -20.80
N ILE A 135 0.17 12.18 -21.99
CA ILE A 135 -1.14 12.80 -22.18
C ILE A 135 -2.20 12.00 -21.40
N LYS A 136 -2.26 10.66 -21.58
CA LYS A 136 -3.19 9.78 -20.84
C LYS A 136 -3.00 9.85 -19.32
N MET A 137 -1.75 9.98 -18.85
CA MET A 137 -1.46 10.17 -17.43
C MET A 137 -2.02 11.50 -16.92
N GLY A 138 -1.88 12.58 -17.69
CA GLY A 138 -2.47 13.88 -17.39
C GLY A 138 -3.99 13.82 -17.33
N GLU A 139 -4.63 13.16 -18.30
CA GLU A 139 -6.08 12.93 -18.31
C GLU A 139 -6.54 12.17 -17.06
N LEU A 140 -5.84 11.09 -16.69
CA LEU A 140 -6.11 10.32 -15.48
C LEU A 140 -6.02 11.21 -14.23
N PHE A 141 -4.95 12.01 -14.09
CA PHE A 141 -4.79 12.91 -12.94
C PHE A 141 -5.88 13.97 -12.90
N GLY A 142 -6.26 14.54 -14.04
CA GLY A 142 -7.38 15.48 -14.14
C GLY A 142 -8.70 14.87 -13.65
N GLN A 143 -9.01 13.64 -14.07
CA GLN A 143 -10.22 12.93 -13.60
C GLN A 143 -10.18 12.65 -12.09
N LEU A 144 -9.02 12.22 -11.56
CA LEU A 144 -8.85 12.01 -10.11
C LEU A 144 -9.04 13.31 -9.32
N HIS A 145 -8.50 14.44 -9.81
CA HIS A 145 -8.69 15.74 -9.17
C HIS A 145 -10.15 16.20 -9.20
N ILE A 146 -10.84 16.03 -10.33
CA ILE A 146 -12.26 16.36 -10.46
C ILE A 146 -13.09 15.56 -9.45
N HIS A 147 -12.89 14.24 -9.38
CA HIS A 147 -13.61 13.41 -8.41
C HIS A 147 -13.28 13.84 -6.96
N ALA A 148 -11.99 14.03 -6.63
CA ALA A 148 -11.60 14.45 -5.28
C ALA A 148 -12.21 15.81 -4.87
N GLY A 149 -12.42 16.73 -5.81
CA GLY A 149 -13.03 18.03 -5.56
C GLY A 149 -14.54 17.99 -5.27
N HIS A 150 -15.25 16.95 -5.70
CA HIS A 150 -16.69 16.80 -5.50
C HIS A 150 -17.07 15.72 -4.49
N TRP A 151 -16.18 14.76 -4.25
CA TRP A 151 -16.41 13.63 -3.36
C TRP A 151 -16.52 14.08 -1.90
N GLN A 152 -17.48 13.52 -1.18
CA GLN A 152 -17.68 13.74 0.24
C GLN A 152 -17.07 12.57 1.02
N PRO A 153 -15.87 12.71 1.61
CA PRO A 153 -15.25 11.64 2.38
C PRO A 153 -16.05 11.32 3.65
N PRO A 154 -15.96 10.08 4.17
CA PRO A 154 -16.58 9.73 5.44
C PRO A 154 -15.98 10.54 6.60
N ALA A 155 -16.72 10.69 7.70
CA ALA A 155 -16.33 11.55 8.83
C ALA A 155 -15.00 11.17 9.48
N ASP A 156 -14.61 9.90 9.38
CA ASP A 156 -13.36 9.34 9.92
C ASP A 156 -12.20 9.31 8.91
N PHE A 157 -12.36 9.98 7.75
CA PHE A 157 -11.33 10.05 6.73
C PHE A 157 -10.04 10.70 7.25
N PRO A 158 -8.85 10.16 6.91
CA PRO A 158 -7.58 10.69 7.40
C PRO A 158 -7.36 12.16 7.04
N THR A 159 -6.92 12.96 8.01
CA THR A 159 -6.62 14.38 7.81
C THR A 159 -5.15 14.67 7.49
N GLN A 160 -4.36 13.64 7.18
CA GLN A 160 -2.92 13.78 6.91
C GLN A 160 -2.69 14.64 5.67
N ARG A 161 -1.81 15.64 5.80
CA ARG A 161 -1.45 16.58 4.73
C ARG A 161 -0.01 16.34 4.30
N PHE A 162 0.26 16.49 3.01
CA PHE A 162 1.61 16.50 2.44
C PHE A 162 2.12 17.94 2.32
N ASP A 163 2.13 18.68 3.43
CA ASP A 163 2.58 20.08 3.51
C ASP A 163 4.05 20.24 3.90
N GLN A 164 4.73 19.12 4.16
CA GLN A 164 6.16 19.07 4.45
C GLN A 164 6.91 18.18 3.46
N MET A 165 8.22 18.43 3.33
CA MET A 165 9.11 17.62 2.49
C MET A 165 9.13 16.15 2.94
N ILE A 166 9.02 15.90 4.25
CA ILE A 166 8.87 14.55 4.80
C ILE A 166 7.39 14.31 5.11
N GLY A 167 6.75 13.45 4.32
CA GLY A 167 5.30 13.29 4.31
C GLY A 167 4.68 12.49 5.48
N ARG A 168 5.43 12.07 6.50
CA ARG A 168 4.91 11.26 7.62
C ARG A 168 5.07 11.93 8.99
N GLY A 169 5.35 13.24 9.00
CA GLY A 169 5.45 14.05 10.22
C GLY A 169 6.74 13.84 11.01
N GLU A 170 7.75 13.17 10.43
CA GLU A 170 9.07 13.10 11.01
C GLU A 170 9.71 14.50 11.05
N PRO A 171 10.52 14.82 12.08
CA PRO A 171 11.23 16.08 12.13
C PRO A 171 12.14 16.23 10.91
N ASN A 172 12.13 17.42 10.30
CA ASN A 172 13.05 17.74 9.22
C ASN A 172 14.45 18.01 9.79
N LEU A 173 15.21 16.93 9.98
CA LEU A 173 16.59 17.02 10.48
C LEU A 173 17.53 17.66 9.47
N LEU A 174 17.29 17.48 8.16
CA LEU A 174 18.14 18.02 7.09
C LEU A 174 18.25 19.55 7.14
N LEU A 175 17.16 20.22 7.51
CA LEU A 175 17.10 21.67 7.67
C LEU A 175 17.17 22.13 9.14
N SER A 176 17.57 21.24 10.05
CA SER A 176 17.79 21.63 11.45
C SER A 176 19.05 22.48 11.59
N GLU A 177 19.06 23.40 12.57
CA GLU A 177 20.25 24.21 12.88
C GLU A 177 21.49 23.34 13.11
N GLN A 178 21.32 22.21 13.80
CA GLN A 178 22.39 21.26 14.08
C GLN A 178 22.99 20.65 12.82
N THR A 179 22.16 20.29 11.82
CA THR A 179 22.65 19.71 10.56
C THR A 179 23.23 20.77 9.63
N LEU A 180 22.61 21.95 9.55
CA LEU A 180 23.15 23.07 8.76
C LEU A 180 24.51 23.53 9.28
N ALA A 181 24.74 23.48 10.60
CA ALA A 181 26.05 23.79 11.19
C ALA A 181 27.19 22.84 10.75
N LEU A 182 26.86 21.64 10.25
CA LEU A 182 27.85 20.70 9.70
C LEU A 182 28.27 21.03 8.26
N TYR A 183 27.47 21.83 7.55
CA TYR A 183 27.69 22.22 6.16
C TYR A 183 27.62 23.75 6.03
N PRO A 184 28.57 24.49 6.63
CA PRO A 184 28.60 25.94 6.47
C PRO A 184 28.72 26.29 4.98
N PRO A 185 28.03 27.34 4.51
CA PRO A 185 28.12 27.76 3.12
C PRO A 185 29.59 28.04 2.76
N GLU A 186 30.06 27.48 1.64
CA GLU A 186 31.35 27.86 1.08
C GLU A 186 31.32 29.35 0.77
N VAL A 187 32.28 30.09 1.34
CA VAL A 187 32.43 31.55 1.21
C VAL A 187 32.98 31.91 -0.16
#